data_AF-A0A161ZVD1-F1
#
_entry.id   AF-A0A161ZVD1-F1
#
_cell.length_a   1.000
_cell.length_b   1.000
_cell.length_c   1.000
_cell.angle_alpha   90.00
_cell.angle_beta   90.00
_cell.angle_gamma   90.00
#
_symmetry.space_group_name_H-M   'P 1'
#
loop_
_entity.id
_entity.type
_entity.pdbx_description
1 polymer ?
#
loop_
_entity_poly.entity_id
_entity_poly.type
_entity_poly.pdbx_seq_one_letter_code
_entity_poly.pdbx_strand_id
1 'polypeptide(L)'
;MKISTNFKSYFLKLIELFKFARHTQSKAQSHPDIRESMTHIGSKLPRSGYLFVQQLLTEITGKAPSALPPLIKGTQLLRQIMTLTFLTTGIWLTSLFLEFGLLLFPIWIIAVLLISASMRTMQVSFTHYAAHGTLHRNKWVNRVLGEAYSILSLSTPMWMYKLSHIGGHHGRLNSIADPDASFFDKWGYQAGRSISWYWLHTIKLIVSPSYYTKLFAERARANFAPFTVEPGLTSMMPTKRSIRTRQWAAIGFHSVLPVIAIEFGFGLLYLMGYLLPLVFGFGVLSLFQNLSEHQPALVPGQNPMLKAETKFTAGRFFGKEYDSNAPIKWWAYMLFVAAPSKYLVVGNTELCSHDVHHAAEVRFFSVSDKEWANAPYVRRDAVNQGGVFKENWGIKDTIEHSFIALKSIR
;
A
#
# COMPACT_ATOMS: atom_id res chain seq x y z
N MET A 1 -22.65 22.14 13.96
CA MET A 1 -21.46 22.14 14.83
C MET A 1 -20.47 23.19 14.32
N LYS A 2 -20.43 24.39 14.92
CA LYS A 2 -19.51 25.47 14.51
C LYS A 2 -18.10 25.13 15.03
N ILE A 3 -17.22 24.67 14.15
CA ILE A 3 -15.80 24.48 14.47
C ILE A 3 -15.21 25.87 14.74
N SER A 4 -14.60 26.06 15.91
CA SER A 4 -14.08 27.38 16.31
C SER A 4 -13.01 27.85 15.33
N THR A 5 -12.98 29.15 15.06
CA THR A 5 -11.96 29.84 14.25
C THR A 5 -10.53 29.54 14.73
N ASN A 6 -10.38 29.26 16.03
CA ASN A 6 -9.10 28.86 16.63
C ASN A 6 -8.63 27.48 16.15
N PHE A 7 -9.52 26.49 16.03
CA PHE A 7 -9.15 25.17 15.52
C PHE A 7 -8.63 25.25 14.08
N LYS A 8 -9.26 26.06 13.22
CA LYS A 8 -8.81 26.28 11.85
C LYS A 8 -7.41 26.90 11.81
N SER A 9 -7.11 27.86 12.69
CA SER A 9 -5.80 28.51 12.77
C SER A 9 -4.69 27.56 13.26
N TYR A 10 -4.93 26.83 14.35
CA TYR A 10 -3.98 25.82 14.85
C TYR A 10 -3.76 24.69 13.86
N PHE A 11 -4.82 24.26 13.18
CA PHE A 11 -4.74 23.24 12.14
C PHE A 11 -3.95 23.70 10.91
N LEU A 12 -4.15 24.95 10.46
CA LEU A 12 -3.34 25.53 9.40
C LEU A 12 -1.86 25.65 9.81
N LYS A 13 -1.56 26.01 11.07
CA LYS A 13 -0.19 25.98 11.62
C LYS A 13 0.39 24.56 11.70
N LEU A 14 -0.42 23.56 12.01
CA LEU A 14 -0.01 22.16 11.96
C LEU A 14 0.32 21.73 10.53
N ILE A 15 -0.49 22.14 9.55
CA ILE A 15 -0.18 21.99 8.11
C ILE A 15 1.09 22.77 7.73
N GLU A 16 1.36 23.93 8.35
CA GLU A 16 2.63 24.64 8.17
C GLU A 16 3.83 23.90 8.77
N LEU A 17 3.69 23.17 9.87
CA LEU A 17 4.73 22.27 10.38
C LEU A 17 5.01 21.11 9.41
N PHE A 18 4.00 20.71 8.62
CA PHE A 18 4.15 19.80 7.48
C PHE A 18 4.52 20.49 6.16
N LYS A 19 4.75 21.82 6.14
CA LYS A 19 5.50 22.47 5.04
C LYS A 19 6.96 22.05 5.14
N PHE A 20 7.23 20.79 4.81
CA PHE A 20 8.52 20.40 4.30
C PHE A 20 8.88 21.37 3.18
N ALA A 21 10.14 21.82 3.16
CA ALA A 21 10.66 22.80 2.22
C ALA A 21 10.01 22.61 0.85
N ARG A 22 9.40 23.67 0.31
CA ARG A 22 8.81 23.62 -1.03
C ARG A 22 9.90 23.15 -1.98
N HIS A 23 9.85 21.88 -2.41
CA HIS A 23 10.37 21.53 -3.70
C HIS A 23 9.46 22.24 -4.69
N THR A 24 9.83 23.47 -5.01
CA THR A 24 9.41 24.10 -6.25
C THR A 24 9.70 23.09 -7.35
N GLN A 25 8.66 22.56 -7.99
CA GLN A 25 8.77 21.94 -9.30
C GLN A 25 9.24 23.04 -10.26
N SER A 26 10.54 23.28 -10.22
CA SER A 26 11.29 24.03 -11.20
C SER A 26 11.27 23.20 -12.49
N LYS A 27 11.01 23.89 -13.60
CA LYS A 27 11.04 23.34 -14.95
C LYS A 27 12.25 22.42 -15.14
N ALA A 28 12.01 21.14 -15.44
CA ALA A 28 12.87 20.23 -16.21
C ALA A 28 14.41 20.44 -16.13
N GLN A 29 14.94 20.79 -14.97
CA GLN A 29 16.33 20.49 -14.65
C GLN A 29 16.32 19.02 -14.24
N SER A 30 17.14 18.23 -14.92
CA SER A 30 17.40 16.83 -14.59
C SER A 30 17.92 16.78 -13.16
N HIS A 31 17.00 16.76 -12.18
CA HIS A 31 17.37 16.48 -10.81
C HIS A 31 18.12 15.15 -10.84
N PRO A 32 19.33 15.08 -10.24
CA PRO A 32 20.02 13.82 -10.11
C PRO A 32 19.05 12.83 -9.47
N ASP A 33 18.94 11.64 -10.06
CA ASP A 33 18.07 10.60 -9.54
C ASP A 33 18.39 10.39 -8.05
N ILE A 34 17.40 10.63 -7.18
CA ILE A 34 17.56 10.60 -5.73
C ILE A 34 18.21 9.28 -5.30
N ARG A 35 17.87 8.16 -5.96
CA ARG A 35 18.45 6.87 -5.64
C ARG A 35 19.93 6.77 -6.03
N GLU A 36 20.32 7.41 -7.12
CA GLU A 36 21.70 7.41 -7.62
C GLU A 36 22.63 8.22 -6.71
N SER A 37 22.12 9.28 -6.08
CA SER A 37 22.88 10.04 -5.06
C SER A 37 23.38 9.16 -3.89
N MET A 38 22.73 8.02 -3.64
CA MET A 38 23.03 7.12 -2.52
C MET A 38 23.96 5.96 -2.89
N THR A 39 24.33 5.81 -4.16
CA THR A 39 25.07 4.63 -4.67
C THR A 39 26.48 4.52 -4.10
N HIS A 40 27.10 5.61 -3.69
CA HIS A 40 28.44 5.59 -3.09
C HIS A 40 28.43 5.29 -1.58
N ILE A 41 27.25 5.29 -0.93
CA ILE A 41 27.14 5.02 0.51
C ILE A 41 27.53 3.56 0.77
N GLY A 42 28.52 3.38 1.66
CA GLY A 42 29.08 2.07 1.97
C GLY A 42 30.12 1.57 0.97
N SER A 43 30.56 2.36 -0.01
CA SER A 43 31.55 1.95 -1.03
C SER A 43 32.92 1.56 -0.46
N LYS A 44 33.25 2.04 0.75
CA LYS A 44 34.47 1.66 1.48
C LYS A 44 34.36 0.31 2.19
N LEU A 45 33.17 -0.29 2.25
CA LEU A 45 32.96 -1.60 2.86
C LEU A 45 33.37 -2.73 1.88
N PRO A 46 33.64 -3.95 2.37
CA PRO A 46 33.70 -5.12 1.52
C PRO A 46 32.44 -5.25 0.66
N ARG A 47 32.55 -5.88 -0.51
CA ARG A 47 31.47 -5.96 -1.50
C ARG A 47 30.12 -6.42 -0.91
N SER A 48 30.12 -7.40 0.00
CA SER A 48 28.91 -7.87 0.69
C SER A 48 28.28 -6.79 1.58
N GLY A 49 29.10 -6.07 2.36
CA GLY A 49 28.64 -4.95 3.19
C GLY A 49 28.12 -3.78 2.37
N TYR A 50 28.78 -3.45 1.27
CA TYR A 50 28.30 -2.44 0.33
C TYR A 50 26.94 -2.80 -0.27
N LEU A 51 26.80 -4.02 -0.80
CA LEU A 51 25.55 -4.50 -1.37
C LEU A 51 24.43 -4.63 -0.32
N PHE A 52 24.77 -4.94 0.94
CA PHE A 52 23.81 -4.93 2.05
C PHE A 52 23.25 -3.54 2.29
N VAL A 53 24.11 -2.51 2.37
CA VAL A 53 23.67 -1.11 2.51
C VAL A 53 22.77 -0.71 1.34
N GLN A 54 23.14 -1.09 0.11
CA GLN A 54 22.35 -0.76 -1.08
C GLN A 54 21.00 -1.50 -1.11
N GLN A 55 20.95 -2.76 -0.66
CA GLN A 55 19.69 -3.49 -0.50
C GLN A 55 18.81 -2.84 0.57
N LEU A 56 19.36 -2.45 1.72
CA LEU A 56 18.62 -1.74 2.77
C LEU A 56 18.04 -0.43 2.25
N LEU A 57 18.83 0.34 1.50
CA LEU A 57 18.35 1.58 0.89
C LEU A 57 17.26 1.33 -0.15
N THR A 58 17.34 0.25 -0.93
CA THR A 58 16.26 -0.15 -1.84
C THR A 58 15.00 -0.57 -1.08
N GLU A 59 15.13 -1.27 0.03
CA GLU A 59 13.99 -1.59 0.89
C GLU A 59 13.40 -0.32 1.51
N ILE A 60 14.19 0.65 1.98
CA ILE A 60 13.67 1.90 2.55
C ILE A 60 13.01 2.77 1.48
N THR A 61 13.64 2.89 0.32
CA THR A 61 13.22 3.84 -0.72
C THR A 61 12.16 3.31 -1.67
N GLY A 62 12.09 1.98 -1.83
CA GLY A 62 11.30 1.35 -2.88
C GLY A 62 11.95 1.35 -4.26
N LYS A 63 13.15 1.92 -4.42
CA LYS A 63 13.83 2.06 -5.72
C LYS A 63 15.18 1.34 -5.75
N ALA A 64 15.41 0.57 -6.81
CA ALA A 64 16.70 -0.06 -7.07
C ALA A 64 17.68 0.93 -7.71
N PRO A 65 18.99 0.86 -7.39
CA PRO A 65 20.03 1.63 -8.09
C PRO A 65 20.21 1.13 -9.53
N SER A 66 20.54 2.04 -10.43
CA SER A 66 20.63 1.83 -11.89
C SER A 66 21.58 0.69 -12.31
N ALA A 67 22.72 0.58 -11.64
CA ALA A 67 23.82 -0.29 -12.06
C ALA A 67 24.13 -1.47 -11.13
N LEU A 68 23.54 -1.54 -9.93
CA LEU A 68 23.93 -2.54 -8.93
C LEU A 68 22.94 -3.71 -8.86
N PRO A 69 23.42 -4.97 -8.76
CA PRO A 69 22.55 -6.12 -8.56
C PRO A 69 22.00 -6.15 -7.11
N PRO A 70 20.88 -6.86 -6.87
CA PRO A 70 20.46 -7.18 -5.51
C PRO A 70 21.50 -8.02 -4.79
N LEU A 71 21.70 -7.79 -3.49
CA LEU A 71 22.45 -8.72 -2.63
C LEU A 71 21.72 -10.06 -2.54
N ILE A 72 20.40 -10.00 -2.33
CA ILE A 72 19.51 -11.17 -2.21
C ILE A 72 18.37 -10.95 -3.20
N LYS A 73 18.21 -11.85 -4.16
CA LYS A 73 17.00 -11.89 -4.99
C LYS A 73 15.83 -12.29 -4.10
N GLY A 74 14.84 -11.41 -3.98
CA GLY A 74 13.61 -11.69 -3.26
C GLY A 74 12.88 -12.88 -3.87
N THR A 75 12.48 -13.83 -3.04
CA THR A 75 11.56 -14.91 -3.42
C THR A 75 10.18 -14.61 -2.86
N GLN A 76 9.14 -15.21 -3.44
CA GLN A 76 7.78 -15.05 -2.93
C GLN A 76 7.66 -15.53 -1.48
N LEU A 77 8.35 -16.63 -1.14
CA LEU A 77 8.39 -17.17 0.21
C LEU A 77 9.12 -16.22 1.18
N LEU A 78 10.26 -15.64 0.78
CA LEU A 78 10.98 -14.70 1.62
C LEU A 78 10.11 -13.49 1.97
N ARG A 79 9.39 -12.93 1.00
CA ARG A 79 8.46 -11.80 1.24
C ARG A 79 7.34 -12.19 2.22
N GLN A 80 6.76 -13.38 2.08
CA GLN A 80 5.76 -13.89 3.02
C GLN A 80 6.33 -14.07 4.43
N ILE A 81 7.53 -14.64 4.57
CA ILE A 81 8.21 -14.79 5.86
C ILE A 81 8.46 -13.42 6.50
N MET A 82 9.02 -12.46 5.75
CA MET A 82 9.26 -11.10 6.27
C MET A 82 7.98 -10.44 6.77
N THR A 83 6.88 -10.54 6.02
CA THR A 83 5.58 -10.00 6.43
C THR A 83 5.04 -10.68 7.69
N LEU A 84 5.19 -12.00 7.81
CA LEU A 84 4.80 -12.71 9.03
C LEU A 84 5.69 -12.34 10.21
N THR A 85 7.01 -12.18 10.01
CA THR A 85 7.93 -11.70 11.04
C THR A 85 7.56 -10.30 11.52
N PHE A 86 7.18 -9.38 10.63
CA PHE A 86 6.73 -8.03 11.02
C PHE A 86 5.42 -8.08 11.81
N LEU A 87 4.46 -8.90 11.38
CA LEU A 87 3.21 -9.12 12.10
C LEU A 87 3.47 -9.65 13.52
N THR A 88 4.25 -10.72 13.66
CA THR A 88 4.54 -11.33 14.97
C THR A 88 5.37 -10.42 15.85
N THR A 89 6.32 -9.67 15.26
CA THR A 89 7.10 -8.66 15.99
C THR A 89 6.19 -7.55 16.52
N GLY A 90 5.24 -7.07 15.73
CA GLY A 90 4.28 -6.07 16.21
C GLY A 90 3.37 -6.60 17.33
N ILE A 91 2.91 -7.85 17.26
CA ILE A 91 2.16 -8.48 18.35
C ILE A 91 3.02 -8.58 19.62
N TRP A 92 4.27 -9.01 19.48
CA TRP A 92 5.22 -9.08 20.60
C TRP A 92 5.51 -7.70 21.23
N LEU A 93 5.76 -6.67 20.42
CA LEU A 93 5.94 -5.29 20.90
C LEU A 93 4.67 -4.76 21.60
N THR A 94 3.49 -5.15 21.14
CA THR A 94 2.23 -4.82 21.82
C THR A 94 2.13 -5.51 23.17
N SER A 95 2.57 -6.76 23.30
CA SER A 95 2.60 -7.44 24.60
C SER A 95 3.56 -6.76 25.59
N LEU A 96 4.72 -6.29 25.12
CA LEU A 96 5.62 -5.49 25.96
C LEU A 96 4.95 -4.18 26.41
N PHE A 97 4.25 -3.49 25.52
CA PHE A 97 3.50 -2.29 25.90
C PHE A 97 2.42 -2.56 26.95
N LEU A 98 1.71 -3.69 26.87
CA LEU A 98 0.71 -4.05 27.86
C LEU A 98 1.33 -4.34 29.23
N GLU A 99 2.54 -4.91 29.27
CA GLU A 99 3.27 -5.22 30.50
C GLU A 99 3.88 -3.96 31.15
N PHE A 100 4.53 -3.10 30.35
CA PHE A 100 5.29 -1.95 30.85
C PHE A 100 4.55 -0.61 30.76
N GLY A 101 3.33 -0.61 30.23
CA GLY A 101 2.44 0.54 30.16
C GLY A 101 2.94 1.69 29.29
N LEU A 102 2.57 2.92 29.68
CA LEU A 102 2.76 4.14 28.87
C LEU A 102 4.23 4.47 28.53
N LEU A 103 5.19 3.93 29.28
CA LEU A 103 6.63 4.10 28.98
C LEU A 103 6.97 3.60 27.57
N LEU A 104 6.30 2.54 27.11
CA LEU A 104 6.52 1.95 25.79
C LEU A 104 5.48 2.42 24.75
N PHE A 105 4.76 3.51 25.00
CA PHE A 105 3.78 4.03 24.05
C PHE A 105 4.36 4.29 22.64
N PRO A 106 5.55 4.90 22.47
CA PRO A 106 6.15 5.05 21.15
C PRO A 106 6.44 3.71 20.45
N ILE A 107 6.80 2.67 21.21
CA ILE A 107 7.02 1.32 20.70
C ILE A 107 5.70 0.71 20.24
N TRP A 108 4.60 0.95 20.96
CA TRP A 108 3.29 0.50 20.54
C TRP A 108 2.83 1.15 19.22
N ILE A 109 3.16 2.43 18.98
CA ILE A 109 2.88 3.06 17.68
C ILE A 109 3.63 2.34 16.54
N ILE A 110 4.88 1.96 16.76
CA ILE A 110 5.66 1.15 15.80
C ILE A 110 5.00 -0.23 15.61
N ALA A 111 4.54 -0.86 16.69
CA ALA A 111 3.85 -2.13 16.67
C ALA A 111 2.58 -2.08 15.78
N VAL A 112 1.72 -1.06 16.00
CA VAL A 112 0.52 -0.83 15.20
C VAL A 112 0.87 -0.67 13.72
N LEU A 113 1.91 0.11 13.39
CA LEU A 113 2.36 0.28 12.00
C LEU A 113 2.81 -1.04 11.39
N LEU A 114 3.61 -1.85 12.10
CA LEU A 114 4.08 -3.15 11.61
C LEU A 114 2.91 -4.11 11.34
N ILE A 115 1.96 -4.20 12.27
CA ILE A 115 0.78 -5.07 12.13
C ILE A 115 -0.07 -4.62 10.94
N SER A 116 -0.42 -3.32 10.87
CA SER A 116 -1.25 -2.78 9.80
C SER A 116 -0.58 -2.87 8.44
N ALA A 117 0.71 -2.58 8.33
CA ALA A 117 1.46 -2.72 7.08
C ALA A 117 1.55 -4.18 6.63
N SER A 118 1.69 -5.11 7.58
CA SER A 118 1.71 -6.55 7.27
C SER A 118 0.36 -7.03 6.74
N MET A 119 -0.74 -6.67 7.41
CA MET A 119 -2.09 -6.99 6.95
C MET A 119 -2.39 -6.34 5.59
N ARG A 120 -1.94 -5.11 5.36
CA ARG A 120 -2.08 -4.45 4.07
C ARG A 120 -1.29 -5.19 2.99
N THR A 121 -0.02 -5.52 3.24
CA THR A 121 0.82 -6.32 2.33
C THR A 121 0.16 -7.65 1.94
N MET A 122 -0.44 -8.34 2.90
CA MET A 122 -1.20 -9.56 2.64
C MET A 122 -2.36 -9.34 1.66
N GLN A 123 -3.05 -8.19 1.71
CA GLN A 123 -4.09 -7.83 0.75
C GLN A 123 -3.51 -7.39 -0.60
N VAL A 124 -2.74 -6.30 -0.62
CA VAL A 124 -2.34 -5.64 -1.88
C VAL A 124 -1.20 -6.30 -2.63
N SER A 125 -0.51 -7.26 -2.01
CA SER A 125 0.51 -8.05 -2.70
C SER A 125 0.14 -9.52 -2.72
N PHE A 126 -0.01 -10.19 -1.57
CA PHE A 126 -0.18 -11.65 -1.62
C PHE A 126 -1.53 -12.08 -2.20
N THR A 127 -2.63 -11.46 -1.75
CA THR A 127 -3.96 -11.74 -2.30
C THR A 127 -4.05 -11.29 -3.77
N HIS A 128 -3.41 -10.17 -4.11
CA HIS A 128 -3.31 -9.67 -5.48
C HIS A 128 -2.59 -10.67 -6.41
N TYR A 129 -1.34 -11.03 -6.12
CA TYR A 129 -0.60 -11.99 -6.95
C TYR A 129 -1.20 -13.40 -6.89
N ALA A 130 -1.90 -13.78 -5.81
CA ALA A 130 -2.68 -15.01 -5.77
C ALA A 130 -3.87 -14.98 -6.75
N ALA A 131 -4.55 -13.84 -6.88
CA ALA A 131 -5.62 -13.64 -7.85
C ALA A 131 -5.12 -13.73 -9.30
N HIS A 132 -3.93 -13.18 -9.57
CA HIS A 132 -3.20 -13.34 -10.85
C HIS A 132 -2.67 -14.77 -11.07
N GLY A 133 -2.55 -15.56 -9.99
CA GLY A 133 -2.00 -16.91 -10.03
C GLY A 133 -0.48 -16.95 -10.10
N THR A 134 0.19 -15.89 -9.66
CA THR A 134 1.64 -15.67 -9.71
C THR A 134 2.30 -15.57 -8.33
N LEU A 135 1.53 -15.64 -7.23
CA LEU A 135 2.08 -15.72 -5.87
C LEU A 135 2.98 -16.96 -5.68
N HIS A 136 2.58 -18.10 -6.24
CA HIS A 136 3.34 -19.36 -6.31
C HIS A 136 3.06 -20.06 -7.63
N ARG A 137 3.92 -21.01 -8.02
CA ARG A 137 3.71 -21.84 -9.24
C ARG A 137 2.45 -22.71 -9.16
N ASN A 138 2.07 -23.15 -7.97
CA ASN A 138 0.93 -24.03 -7.76
C ASN A 138 -0.37 -23.22 -7.57
N LYS A 139 -1.34 -23.41 -8.48
CA LYS A 139 -2.64 -22.73 -8.46
C LYS A 139 -3.47 -23.03 -7.21
N TRP A 140 -3.37 -24.24 -6.66
CA TRP A 140 -4.05 -24.61 -5.43
C TRP A 140 -3.47 -23.84 -4.24
N VAL A 141 -2.14 -23.74 -4.16
CA VAL A 141 -1.44 -22.96 -3.12
C VAL A 141 -1.84 -21.49 -3.20
N ASN A 142 -1.89 -20.90 -4.40
CA ASN A 142 -2.38 -19.53 -4.60
C ASN A 142 -3.79 -19.33 -4.05
N ARG A 143 -4.70 -20.26 -4.37
CA ARG A 143 -6.09 -20.18 -3.91
C ARG A 143 -6.17 -20.25 -2.38
N VAL A 144 -5.47 -21.20 -1.77
CA VAL A 144 -5.51 -21.42 -0.32
C VAL A 144 -4.90 -20.23 0.41
N LEU A 145 -3.69 -19.81 0.02
CA LEU A 145 -3.00 -18.71 0.67
C LEU A 145 -3.68 -17.36 0.43
N GLY A 146 -4.16 -17.08 -0.78
CA GLY A 146 -4.89 -15.85 -1.07
C GLY A 146 -6.17 -15.74 -0.25
N GLU A 147 -6.94 -16.82 -0.10
CA GLU A 147 -8.11 -16.81 0.79
C GLU A 147 -7.70 -16.70 2.27
N ALA A 148 -6.68 -17.45 2.73
CA ALA A 148 -6.19 -17.38 4.10
C ALA A 148 -5.72 -15.97 4.49
N TYR A 149 -4.95 -15.31 3.62
CA TYR A 149 -4.53 -13.92 3.80
C TYR A 149 -5.71 -12.96 3.83
N SER A 150 -6.71 -13.15 2.96
CA SER A 150 -7.92 -12.32 2.98
C SER A 150 -8.76 -12.51 4.24
N ILE A 151 -8.81 -13.73 4.80
CA ILE A 151 -9.48 -14.02 6.07
C ILE A 151 -8.71 -13.37 7.21
N LEU A 152 -7.40 -13.60 7.31
CA LEU A 152 -6.54 -13.07 8.38
C LEU A 152 -6.54 -11.53 8.42
N SER A 153 -6.63 -10.88 7.26
CA SER A 153 -6.66 -9.42 7.16
C SER A 153 -8.07 -8.83 7.07
N LEU A 154 -9.11 -9.66 7.22
CA LEU A 154 -10.52 -9.31 7.01
C LEU A 154 -10.73 -8.44 5.75
N SER A 155 -9.97 -8.71 4.68
CA SER A 155 -10.06 -7.96 3.43
C SER A 155 -11.19 -8.53 2.57
N THR A 156 -11.42 -7.92 1.40
CA THR A 156 -12.27 -8.53 0.37
C THR A 156 -11.76 -9.95 0.06
N PRO A 157 -12.64 -10.97 0.04
CA PRO A 157 -12.27 -12.34 -0.34
C PRO A 157 -11.55 -12.38 -1.70
N MET A 158 -10.54 -13.24 -1.82
CA MET A 158 -9.66 -13.28 -3.01
C MET A 158 -10.46 -13.48 -4.29
N TRP A 159 -11.49 -14.33 -4.30
CA TRP A 159 -12.32 -14.54 -5.49
C TRP A 159 -13.11 -13.29 -5.91
N MET A 160 -13.66 -12.52 -4.96
CA MET A 160 -14.34 -11.25 -5.26
C MET A 160 -13.33 -10.21 -5.73
N TYR A 161 -12.18 -10.16 -5.06
CA TYR A 161 -11.08 -9.30 -5.46
C TYR A 161 -10.66 -9.61 -6.89
N LYS A 162 -10.48 -10.88 -7.25
CA LYS A 162 -10.16 -11.33 -8.62
C LYS A 162 -11.20 -10.86 -9.63
N LEU A 163 -12.49 -10.98 -9.30
CA LEU A 163 -13.59 -10.56 -10.15
C LEU A 163 -13.55 -9.05 -10.42
N SER A 164 -13.42 -8.26 -9.35
CA SER A 164 -13.37 -6.80 -9.41
C SER A 164 -12.08 -6.29 -10.04
N HIS A 165 -10.95 -6.93 -9.75
CA HIS A 165 -9.63 -6.45 -10.11
C HIS A 165 -9.21 -6.89 -11.51
N ILE A 166 -9.33 -8.18 -11.84
CA ILE A 166 -8.98 -8.67 -13.18
C ILE A 166 -10.11 -8.37 -14.18
N GLY A 167 -11.36 -8.64 -13.79
CA GLY A 167 -12.53 -8.45 -14.66
C GLY A 167 -12.98 -6.99 -14.78
N GLY A 168 -12.77 -6.18 -13.74
CA GLY A 168 -13.11 -4.76 -13.70
C GLY A 168 -11.89 -3.86 -13.93
N HIS A 169 -11.06 -3.70 -12.90
CA HIS A 169 -9.97 -2.73 -12.85
C HIS A 169 -8.96 -2.86 -14.00
N HIS A 170 -8.34 -4.01 -14.22
CA HIS A 170 -7.40 -4.20 -15.33
C HIS A 170 -8.07 -4.08 -16.71
N GLY A 171 -9.33 -4.53 -16.84
CA GLY A 171 -10.07 -4.46 -18.09
C GLY A 171 -10.68 -3.09 -18.40
N ARG A 172 -10.66 -2.15 -17.44
CA ARG A 172 -11.36 -0.85 -17.52
C ARG A 172 -10.61 0.27 -16.81
N LEU A 173 -9.29 0.14 -16.67
CA LEU A 173 -8.43 0.99 -15.84
C LEU A 173 -8.70 2.48 -16.08
N ASN A 174 -8.92 3.25 -15.01
CA ASN A 174 -9.25 4.67 -15.02
C ASN A 174 -10.47 5.07 -15.88
N SER A 175 -11.35 4.14 -16.24
CA SER A 175 -12.67 4.50 -16.76
C SER A 175 -13.66 4.76 -15.62
N ILE A 176 -14.83 5.32 -15.94
CA ILE A 176 -15.95 5.45 -14.98
C ILE A 176 -16.37 4.06 -14.43
N ALA A 177 -16.12 3.00 -15.20
CA ALA A 177 -16.43 1.63 -14.82
C ALA A 177 -15.26 0.92 -14.09
N ASP A 178 -14.16 1.62 -13.80
CA ASP A 178 -13.10 1.13 -12.91
C ASP A 178 -13.61 1.18 -11.46
N PRO A 179 -13.69 0.04 -10.75
CA PRO A 179 -14.10 0.03 -9.35
C PRO A 179 -13.20 0.92 -8.48
N ASP A 180 -11.93 1.10 -8.83
CA ASP A 180 -11.00 1.93 -8.06
C ASP A 180 -11.17 3.42 -8.37
N ALA A 181 -11.65 3.80 -9.56
CA ALA A 181 -12.02 5.19 -9.85
C ALA A 181 -13.22 5.65 -9.03
N SER A 182 -14.15 4.73 -8.73
CA SER A 182 -15.32 5.01 -7.87
C SER A 182 -14.96 5.35 -6.42
N PHE A 183 -13.72 5.04 -5.99
CA PHE A 183 -13.22 5.35 -4.65
C PHE A 183 -13.38 6.83 -4.30
N PHE A 184 -12.99 7.72 -5.22
CA PHE A 184 -13.01 9.16 -4.98
C PHE A 184 -14.44 9.65 -4.73
N ASP A 185 -15.38 9.29 -5.60
CA ASP A 185 -16.79 9.63 -5.42
C ASP A 185 -17.39 9.02 -4.15
N LYS A 186 -17.14 7.72 -3.92
CA LYS A 186 -17.65 6.98 -2.76
C LYS A 186 -17.26 7.63 -1.43
N TRP A 187 -16.04 8.17 -1.35
CA TRP A 187 -15.53 8.83 -0.15
C TRP A 187 -15.63 10.35 -0.21
N GLY A 188 -16.33 10.90 -1.21
CA GLY A 188 -16.70 12.30 -1.28
C GLY A 188 -15.59 13.24 -1.75
N TYR A 189 -14.58 12.75 -2.46
CA TYR A 189 -13.58 13.59 -3.14
C TYR A 189 -14.19 14.23 -4.38
N GLN A 190 -14.44 15.53 -4.32
CA GLN A 190 -15.09 16.26 -5.42
C GLN A 190 -14.04 16.77 -6.42
N ALA A 191 -14.31 16.62 -7.72
CA ALA A 191 -13.50 17.21 -8.79
C ALA A 191 -13.38 18.75 -8.67
N GLY A 192 -12.32 19.33 -9.22
CA GLY A 192 -12.12 20.78 -9.30
C GLY A 192 -11.82 21.50 -7.98
N ARG A 193 -11.67 20.78 -6.86
CA ARG A 193 -11.34 21.38 -5.55
C ARG A 193 -9.86 21.72 -5.43
N SER A 194 -9.51 22.58 -4.47
CA SER A 194 -8.12 22.92 -4.19
C SER A 194 -7.38 21.78 -3.48
N ILE A 195 -6.05 21.71 -3.65
CA ILE A 195 -5.20 20.69 -3.00
C ILE A 195 -5.36 20.70 -1.48
N SER A 196 -5.45 21.89 -0.87
CA SER A 196 -5.68 22.04 0.57
C SER A 196 -7.03 21.48 1.02
N TRP A 197 -8.06 21.57 0.18
CA TRP A 197 -9.36 20.97 0.47
C TRP A 197 -9.24 19.44 0.51
N TYR A 198 -8.52 18.83 -0.43
CA TYR A 198 -8.32 17.38 -0.46
C TYR A 198 -7.54 16.84 0.74
N TRP A 199 -6.49 17.54 1.17
CA TRP A 199 -5.77 17.19 2.40
C TRP A 199 -6.66 17.30 3.64
N LEU A 200 -7.41 18.40 3.78
CA LEU A 200 -8.34 18.56 4.89
C LEU A 200 -9.43 17.47 4.88
N HIS A 201 -9.95 17.12 3.70
CA HIS A 201 -10.93 16.05 3.54
C HIS A 201 -10.35 14.68 3.92
N THR A 202 -9.12 14.39 3.50
CA THR A 202 -8.39 13.17 3.85
C THR A 202 -8.20 13.07 5.37
N ILE A 203 -7.77 14.14 6.02
CA ILE A 203 -7.61 14.17 7.49
C ILE A 203 -8.96 13.99 8.19
N LYS A 204 -10.03 14.63 7.68
CA LYS A 204 -11.39 14.43 8.20
C LYS A 204 -11.83 12.96 8.11
N LEU A 205 -11.52 12.26 7.01
CA LEU A 205 -11.80 10.83 6.89
C LEU A 205 -11.01 10.01 7.92
N ILE A 206 -9.72 10.28 8.09
CA ILE A 206 -8.85 9.59 9.06
C ILE A 206 -9.37 9.72 10.49
N VAL A 207 -9.97 10.85 10.87
CA VAL A 207 -10.52 11.03 12.23
C VAL A 207 -12.02 10.70 12.33
N SER A 208 -12.66 10.28 11.24
CA SER A 208 -14.11 10.06 11.20
C SER A 208 -14.48 8.64 11.63
N PRO A 209 -15.23 8.44 12.74
CA PRO A 209 -15.70 7.11 13.12
C PRO A 209 -16.55 6.47 12.02
N SER A 210 -17.38 7.28 11.33
CA SER A 210 -18.24 6.79 10.24
C SER A 210 -17.45 6.22 9.06
N TYR A 211 -16.22 6.70 8.80
CA TYR A 211 -15.34 6.14 7.79
C TYR A 211 -14.98 4.69 8.15
N TYR A 212 -14.50 4.47 9.38
CA TYR A 212 -14.12 3.14 9.87
C TYR A 212 -15.32 2.20 9.98
N THR A 213 -16.47 2.68 10.47
CA THR A 213 -17.69 1.86 10.55
C THR A 213 -18.13 1.39 9.17
N LYS A 214 -18.16 2.28 8.16
CA LYS A 214 -18.52 1.91 6.79
C LYS A 214 -17.52 0.91 6.21
N LEU A 215 -16.22 1.18 6.34
CA LEU A 215 -15.16 0.30 5.84
C LEU A 215 -15.23 -1.10 6.47
N PHE A 216 -15.41 -1.16 7.79
CA PHE A 216 -15.56 -2.42 8.52
C PHE A 216 -16.84 -3.16 8.12
N ALA A 217 -17.97 -2.46 8.03
CA ALA A 217 -19.25 -3.06 7.63
C ALA A 217 -19.19 -3.66 6.21
N GLU A 218 -18.54 -2.98 5.27
CA GLU A 218 -18.36 -3.50 3.91
C GLU A 218 -17.50 -4.77 3.88
N ARG A 219 -16.42 -4.81 4.67
CA ARG A 219 -15.56 -5.99 4.80
C ARG A 219 -16.28 -7.13 5.50
N ALA A 220 -17.00 -6.85 6.58
CA ALA A 220 -17.81 -7.83 7.29
C ALA A 220 -18.88 -8.41 6.34
N ARG A 221 -19.57 -7.56 5.58
CA ARG A 221 -20.54 -8.00 4.58
C ARG A 221 -19.88 -8.90 3.51
N ALA A 222 -18.73 -8.50 2.98
CA ALA A 222 -18.00 -9.28 1.98
C ALA A 222 -17.55 -10.66 2.53
N ASN A 223 -17.23 -10.76 3.82
CA ASN A 223 -16.72 -11.99 4.42
C ASN A 223 -17.82 -12.91 4.97
N PHE A 224 -18.94 -12.36 5.44
CA PHE A 224 -19.93 -13.09 6.24
C PHE A 224 -21.33 -13.13 5.64
N ALA A 225 -21.71 -12.17 4.78
CA ALA A 225 -23.05 -12.13 4.21
C ALA A 225 -23.19 -13.06 2.98
N PRO A 226 -24.36 -13.66 2.74
CA PRO A 226 -24.65 -14.36 1.49
C PRO A 226 -24.42 -13.43 0.30
N PHE A 227 -23.66 -13.89 -0.68
CA PHE A 227 -23.35 -13.10 -1.87
C PHE A 227 -24.31 -13.45 -3.01
N THR A 228 -24.89 -12.42 -3.61
CA THR A 228 -25.65 -12.50 -4.86
C THR A 228 -24.81 -11.90 -5.97
N VAL A 229 -24.71 -12.62 -7.08
CA VAL A 229 -23.83 -12.25 -8.19
C VAL A 229 -24.73 -11.75 -9.32
N GLU A 230 -24.34 -10.67 -9.97
CA GLU A 230 -24.95 -10.31 -11.25
C GLU A 230 -24.71 -11.42 -12.29
N PRO A 231 -25.72 -11.79 -13.10
CA PRO A 231 -25.65 -12.94 -14.02
C PRO A 231 -24.51 -12.91 -15.05
N GLY A 232 -23.85 -11.77 -15.29
CA GLY A 232 -22.86 -11.58 -16.35
C GLY A 232 -21.40 -11.95 -16.02
N LEU A 233 -21.03 -12.19 -14.74
CA LEU A 233 -19.64 -12.44 -14.32
C LEU A 233 -19.37 -13.92 -13.91
N THR A 234 -20.21 -14.83 -14.38
CA THR A 234 -20.32 -16.22 -13.89
C THR A 234 -19.13 -17.11 -14.20
N SER A 235 -18.38 -16.86 -15.28
CA SER A 235 -17.29 -17.76 -15.73
C SER A 235 -16.06 -17.78 -14.82
N MET A 236 -15.83 -16.73 -14.02
CA MET A 236 -14.70 -16.63 -13.09
C MET A 236 -15.07 -17.00 -11.65
N MET A 237 -16.33 -17.37 -11.41
CA MET A 237 -16.82 -17.59 -10.06
C MET A 237 -16.45 -18.97 -9.50
N PRO A 238 -16.06 -19.04 -8.22
CA PRO A 238 -16.02 -20.32 -7.51
C PRO A 238 -17.42 -20.93 -7.40
N THR A 239 -17.45 -22.25 -7.16
CA THR A 239 -18.72 -22.92 -6.88
C THR A 239 -19.38 -22.37 -5.60
N LYS A 240 -20.71 -22.41 -5.53
CA LYS A 240 -21.46 -22.00 -4.31
C LYS A 240 -20.95 -22.71 -3.05
N ARG A 241 -20.56 -23.99 -3.17
CA ARG A 241 -19.94 -24.77 -2.09
C ARG A 241 -18.62 -24.13 -1.63
N SER A 242 -17.73 -23.78 -2.57
CA SER A 242 -16.44 -23.14 -2.25
C SER A 242 -16.64 -21.79 -1.55
N ILE A 243 -17.60 -20.98 -2.00
CA ILE A 243 -17.92 -19.69 -1.37
C ILE A 243 -18.38 -19.92 0.08
N ARG A 244 -19.33 -20.83 0.30
CA ARG A 244 -19.84 -21.17 1.63
C ARG A 244 -18.75 -21.72 2.55
N THR A 245 -17.90 -22.65 2.07
CA THR A 245 -16.78 -23.19 2.86
C THR A 245 -15.84 -22.07 3.30
N ARG A 246 -15.52 -21.14 2.41
CA ARG A 246 -14.68 -19.98 2.74
C ARG A 246 -15.35 -19.05 3.75
N GLN A 247 -16.66 -18.78 3.62
CA GLN A 247 -17.41 -17.97 4.59
C GLN A 247 -17.39 -18.63 5.98
N TRP A 248 -17.62 -19.93 6.06
CA TRP A 248 -17.51 -20.67 7.33
C TRP A 248 -16.10 -20.62 7.92
N ALA A 249 -15.06 -20.72 7.09
CA ALA A 249 -13.69 -20.55 7.57
C ALA A 249 -13.45 -19.14 8.14
N ALA A 250 -14.00 -18.10 7.50
CA ALA A 250 -13.90 -16.73 7.99
C ALA A 250 -14.66 -16.52 9.30
N ILE A 251 -15.90 -17.03 9.39
CA ILE A 251 -16.70 -16.99 10.62
C ILE A 251 -15.96 -17.75 11.73
N GLY A 252 -15.53 -18.99 11.45
CA GLY A 252 -14.78 -19.81 12.40
C GLY A 252 -13.54 -19.09 12.92
N PHE A 253 -12.70 -18.55 12.04
CA PHE A 253 -11.50 -17.81 12.45
C PHE A 253 -11.83 -16.59 13.32
N HIS A 254 -12.73 -15.71 12.85
CA HIS A 254 -13.05 -14.45 13.53
C HIS A 254 -13.96 -14.61 14.75
N SER A 255 -14.61 -15.76 14.94
CA SER A 255 -15.37 -16.08 16.15
C SER A 255 -14.53 -16.85 17.18
N VAL A 256 -13.66 -17.76 16.74
CA VAL A 256 -12.84 -18.60 17.64
C VAL A 256 -11.66 -17.83 18.20
N LEU A 257 -10.96 -17.02 17.39
CA LEU A 257 -9.77 -16.30 17.84
C LEU A 257 -10.04 -15.35 19.03
N PRO A 258 -11.10 -14.50 19.03
CA PRO A 258 -11.41 -13.67 20.20
C PRO A 258 -11.76 -14.49 21.44
N VAL A 259 -12.50 -15.60 21.28
CA VAL A 259 -12.87 -16.49 22.39
C VAL A 259 -11.62 -17.08 23.03
N ILE A 260 -10.72 -17.67 22.24
CA ILE A 260 -9.43 -18.17 22.73
C ILE A 260 -8.64 -17.04 23.41
N ALA A 261 -8.58 -15.86 22.81
CA ALA A 261 -7.85 -14.76 23.43
C ALA A 261 -8.42 -14.37 24.80
N ILE A 262 -9.74 -14.31 24.95
CA ILE A 262 -10.39 -13.96 26.22
C ILE A 262 -10.19 -15.06 27.26
N GLU A 263 -10.45 -16.33 26.92
CA GLU A 263 -10.36 -17.46 27.84
C GLU A 263 -8.95 -17.65 28.41
N PHE A 264 -7.91 -17.35 27.63
CA PHE A 264 -6.51 -17.48 28.06
C PHE A 264 -5.91 -16.15 28.56
N GLY A 265 -6.71 -15.11 28.81
CA GLY A 265 -6.23 -13.84 29.38
C GLY A 265 -5.52 -12.88 28.40
N PHE A 266 -5.52 -13.20 27.10
CA PHE A 266 -4.95 -12.39 26.03
C PHE A 266 -5.95 -11.42 25.38
N GLY A 267 -7.13 -11.17 25.99
CA GLY A 267 -8.18 -10.33 25.40
C GLY A 267 -7.72 -8.91 25.03
N LEU A 268 -6.92 -8.26 25.89
CA LEU A 268 -6.33 -6.95 25.60
C LEU A 268 -5.28 -7.01 24.48
N LEU A 269 -4.47 -8.08 24.43
CA LEU A 269 -3.51 -8.27 23.35
C LEU A 269 -4.21 -8.49 22.00
N TYR A 270 -5.31 -9.23 21.98
CA TYR A 270 -6.15 -9.37 20.80
C TYR A 270 -6.74 -8.02 20.37
N LEU A 271 -7.28 -7.24 21.31
CA LEU A 271 -7.85 -5.93 20.99
C LEU A 271 -6.79 -4.96 20.44
N MET A 272 -5.66 -4.80 21.13
CA MET A 272 -4.65 -3.79 20.82
C MET A 272 -3.63 -4.24 19.76
N GLY A 273 -3.33 -5.53 19.69
CA GLY A 273 -2.33 -6.13 18.80
C GLY A 273 -2.91 -6.78 17.54
N TYR A 274 -4.24 -6.86 17.42
CA TYR A 274 -4.89 -7.40 16.22
C TYR A 274 -6.07 -6.54 15.77
N LEU A 275 -7.12 -6.41 16.59
CA LEU A 275 -8.37 -5.78 16.14
C LEU A 275 -8.24 -4.27 15.85
N LEU A 276 -7.56 -3.51 16.73
CA LEU A 276 -7.37 -2.06 16.55
C LEU A 276 -6.50 -1.76 15.30
N PRO A 277 -5.32 -2.38 15.10
CA PRO A 277 -4.56 -2.25 13.86
C PRO A 277 -5.33 -2.67 12.60
N LEU A 278 -6.17 -3.71 12.70
CA LEU A 278 -6.98 -4.24 11.61
C LEU A 278 -8.09 -3.26 11.18
N VAL A 279 -8.72 -2.55 12.12
CA VAL A 279 -9.80 -1.61 11.82
C VAL A 279 -9.24 -0.24 11.46
N PHE A 280 -8.39 0.33 12.32
CA PHE A 280 -7.96 1.71 12.19
C PHE A 280 -6.72 1.86 11.31
N GLY A 281 -5.63 1.18 11.67
CA GLY A 281 -4.38 1.31 10.92
C GLY A 281 -4.53 0.82 9.48
N PHE A 282 -5.19 -0.31 9.27
CA PHE A 282 -5.52 -0.79 7.93
C PHE A 282 -6.36 0.23 7.14
N GLY A 283 -7.34 0.87 7.79
CA GLY A 283 -8.18 1.89 7.16
C GLY A 283 -7.35 3.06 6.65
N VAL A 284 -6.46 3.60 7.49
CA VAL A 284 -5.55 4.68 7.10
C VAL A 284 -4.64 4.27 5.93
N LEU A 285 -4.04 3.07 5.99
CA LEU A 285 -3.18 2.56 4.92
C LEU A 285 -3.97 2.33 3.62
N SER A 286 -5.23 1.88 3.71
CA SER A 286 -6.09 1.69 2.54
C SER A 286 -6.41 3.02 1.87
N LEU A 287 -6.69 4.06 2.67
CA LEU A 287 -6.92 5.42 2.17
C LEU A 287 -5.70 5.94 1.43
N PHE A 288 -4.50 5.88 2.02
CA PHE A 288 -3.29 6.40 1.38
C PHE A 288 -2.86 5.61 0.14
N GLN A 289 -3.00 4.28 0.15
CA GLN A 289 -2.76 3.48 -1.05
C GLN A 289 -3.68 3.94 -2.19
N ASN A 290 -4.99 4.02 -1.94
CA ASN A 290 -5.96 4.39 -2.99
C ASN A 290 -5.75 5.83 -3.49
N LEU A 291 -5.32 6.73 -2.62
CA LEU A 291 -4.96 8.11 -2.98
C LEU A 291 -3.65 8.24 -3.74
N SER A 292 -2.82 7.19 -3.81
CA SER A 292 -1.49 7.26 -4.41
C SER A 292 -1.31 6.41 -5.66
N GLU A 293 -2.14 5.39 -5.86
CA GLU A 293 -1.91 4.35 -6.85
C GLU A 293 -2.23 4.80 -8.29
N HIS A 294 -3.36 5.50 -8.47
CA HIS A 294 -3.86 5.91 -9.78
C HIS A 294 -4.24 7.39 -9.81
N GLN A 295 -4.03 8.02 -10.96
CA GLN A 295 -4.63 9.31 -11.27
C GLN A 295 -6.09 9.10 -11.69
N PRO A 296 -7.07 9.67 -10.96
CA PRO A 296 -8.44 9.67 -11.45
C PRO A 296 -8.49 10.46 -12.75
N ALA A 297 -8.85 9.79 -13.83
CA ALA A 297 -9.11 10.39 -15.12
C ALA A 297 -10.52 10.01 -15.55
N LEU A 298 -11.52 10.82 -15.21
CA LEU A 298 -12.87 10.61 -15.72
C LEU A 298 -12.93 11.02 -17.19
N VAL A 299 -12.35 10.21 -18.09
CA VAL A 299 -12.45 10.44 -19.54
C VAL A 299 -13.68 9.69 -20.05
N PRO A 300 -14.75 10.38 -20.48
CA PRO A 300 -15.86 9.73 -21.16
C PRO A 300 -15.34 9.08 -22.45
N GLY A 301 -15.63 7.79 -22.65
CA GLY A 301 -15.36 7.12 -23.93
C GLY A 301 -13.94 6.57 -24.13
N GLN A 302 -13.13 6.40 -23.07
CA GLN A 302 -11.90 5.62 -23.24
C GLN A 302 -12.22 4.16 -23.58
N ASN A 303 -11.57 3.68 -24.64
CA ASN A 303 -11.68 2.30 -25.10
C ASN A 303 -11.19 1.36 -23.99
N PRO A 304 -12.02 0.43 -23.46
CA PRO A 304 -11.61 -0.55 -22.45
C PRO A 304 -10.47 -1.47 -22.93
N MET A 305 -10.15 -1.47 -24.23
CA MET A 305 -9.01 -2.19 -24.80
C MET A 305 -7.70 -1.40 -24.87
N LEU A 306 -7.69 -0.11 -24.52
CA LEU A 306 -6.43 0.63 -24.34
C LEU A 306 -5.76 0.12 -23.07
N LYS A 307 -4.95 -0.93 -23.25
CA LYS A 307 -4.06 -1.48 -22.22
C LYS A 307 -3.36 -0.34 -21.51
N ALA A 308 -3.69 -0.20 -20.23
CA ALA A 308 -3.01 0.57 -19.19
C ALA A 308 -1.89 1.49 -19.73
N GLU A 309 -2.23 2.73 -20.04
CA GLU A 309 -1.20 3.70 -20.33
C GLU A 309 -0.47 4.02 -19.01
N THR A 310 0.85 3.82 -18.98
CA THR A 310 1.75 4.23 -17.88
C THR A 310 1.57 5.69 -17.44
N LYS A 311 0.87 6.50 -18.25
CA LYS A 311 0.56 7.90 -17.94
C LYS A 311 -0.28 8.09 -16.68
N PHE A 312 -1.05 7.08 -16.25
CA PHE A 312 -1.97 7.23 -15.11
C PHE A 312 -1.48 6.60 -13.80
N THR A 313 -0.34 5.93 -13.85
CA THR A 313 0.35 5.37 -12.67
C THR A 313 1.71 6.05 -12.52
N ALA A 314 2.27 5.98 -11.33
CA ALA A 314 3.62 6.48 -11.06
C ALA A 314 4.30 5.59 -10.03
N GLY A 315 5.63 5.48 -10.13
CA GLY A 315 6.45 4.91 -9.09
C GLY A 315 6.32 5.75 -7.81
N ARG A 316 6.19 5.09 -6.67
CA ARG A 316 5.93 5.71 -5.36
C ARG A 316 7.13 5.44 -4.46
N PHE A 317 8.10 6.34 -4.49
CA PHE A 317 9.37 6.19 -3.79
C PHE A 317 9.45 7.09 -2.56
N PHE A 318 10.35 6.75 -1.65
CA PHE A 318 10.51 7.46 -0.38
C PHE A 318 11.99 7.71 -0.12
N GLY A 319 12.33 8.87 0.40
CA GLY A 319 13.73 9.21 0.65
C GLY A 319 14.06 10.62 0.19
N LYS A 320 15.31 11.00 0.42
CA LYS A 320 15.84 12.29 0.00
C LYS A 320 17.26 12.10 -0.51
N GLU A 321 17.72 13.03 -1.34
CA GLU A 321 19.10 13.05 -1.83
C GLU A 321 20.11 12.96 -0.67
N TYR A 322 21.20 12.23 -0.88
CA TYR A 322 22.24 12.08 0.14
C TYR A 322 22.93 13.41 0.43
N ASP A 323 23.03 13.75 1.72
CA ASP A 323 23.71 14.96 2.20
C ASP A 323 24.99 14.55 2.95
N SER A 324 26.13 14.69 2.27
CA SER A 324 27.44 14.35 2.82
C SER A 324 27.87 15.27 3.97
N ASN A 325 27.29 16.46 4.08
CA ASN A 325 27.58 17.40 5.17
C ASN A 325 26.75 17.10 6.43
N ALA A 326 25.65 16.36 6.30
CA ALA A 326 24.77 15.99 7.42
C ALA A 326 24.33 14.51 7.39
N PRO A 327 25.27 13.54 7.37
CA PRO A 327 24.94 12.13 7.18
C PRO A 327 24.04 11.56 8.28
N ILE A 328 24.21 12.00 9.53
CA ILE A 328 23.38 11.56 10.66
C ILE A 328 21.94 12.06 10.50
N LYS A 329 21.76 13.34 10.15
CA LYS A 329 20.44 13.92 9.88
C LYS A 329 19.78 13.27 8.66
N TRP A 330 20.58 12.85 7.67
CA TRP A 330 20.09 12.09 6.54
C TRP A 330 19.59 10.71 6.95
N TRP A 331 20.38 9.92 7.69
CA TRP A 331 19.95 8.61 8.19
C TRP A 331 18.73 8.69 9.10
N ALA A 332 18.67 9.70 9.98
CA ALA A 332 17.49 9.95 10.81
C ALA A 332 16.23 10.17 9.95
N TYR A 333 16.32 10.95 8.87
CA TYR A 333 15.21 11.10 7.93
C TYR A 333 14.84 9.78 7.25
N MET A 334 15.83 9.01 6.77
CA MET A 334 15.58 7.73 6.09
C MET A 334 14.86 6.73 6.99
N LEU A 335 15.27 6.63 8.26
CA LEU A 335 14.73 5.66 9.21
C LEU A 335 13.42 6.10 9.88
N PHE A 336 13.27 7.37 10.21
CA PHE A 336 12.12 7.86 11.00
C PHE A 336 11.06 8.59 10.17
N VAL A 337 11.36 8.94 8.91
CA VAL A 337 10.41 9.60 8.01
C VAL A 337 10.15 8.76 6.77
N ALA A 338 11.19 8.44 5.99
CA ALA A 338 11.02 7.75 4.70
C ALA A 338 10.48 6.32 4.86
N ALA A 339 11.13 5.49 5.69
CA ALA A 339 10.69 4.12 5.92
C ALA A 339 9.26 4.02 6.48
N PRO A 340 8.88 4.75 7.55
CA PRO A 340 7.49 4.73 8.04
C PRO A 340 6.49 5.24 7.01
N SER A 341 6.83 6.29 6.25
CA SER A 341 5.97 6.82 5.17
C SER A 341 5.73 5.78 4.09
N LYS A 342 6.75 5.02 3.69
CA LYS A 342 6.59 3.91 2.73
C LYS A 342 5.58 2.90 3.24
N TYR A 343 5.76 2.40 4.47
CA TYR A 343 4.84 1.42 5.05
C TYR A 343 3.43 1.98 5.25
N LEU A 344 3.29 3.28 5.52
CA LEU A 344 2.00 3.96 5.66
C LEU A 344 1.25 4.14 4.32
N VAL A 345 1.97 4.39 3.23
CA VAL A 345 1.36 4.69 1.92
C VAL A 345 1.21 3.45 1.07
N VAL A 346 2.29 2.66 0.92
CA VAL A 346 2.33 1.52 0.00
C VAL A 346 2.35 0.16 0.72
N GLY A 347 2.63 0.12 2.03
CA GLY A 347 2.65 -1.11 2.80
C GLY A 347 3.89 -1.99 2.63
N ASN A 348 4.57 -1.95 1.48
CA ASN A 348 5.79 -2.73 1.21
C ASN A 348 6.63 -2.14 0.07
N THR A 349 7.72 -2.83 -0.28
CA THR A 349 8.72 -2.35 -1.24
C THR A 349 8.30 -2.62 -2.69
N GLU A 350 7.61 -3.73 -2.95
CA GLU A 350 7.18 -4.13 -4.28
C GLU A 350 6.12 -3.18 -4.87
N LEU A 351 5.22 -2.66 -4.04
CA LEU A 351 4.17 -1.74 -4.47
C LEU A 351 4.69 -0.34 -4.82
N CYS A 352 5.91 0.01 -4.42
CA CYS A 352 6.57 1.23 -4.90
C CYS A 352 6.72 1.25 -6.43
N SER A 353 6.86 0.08 -7.05
CA SER A 353 7.06 -0.10 -8.50
C SER A 353 5.82 -0.67 -9.20
N HIS A 354 4.64 -0.45 -8.63
CA HIS A 354 3.38 -0.95 -9.17
C HIS A 354 3.02 -0.34 -10.54
N ASP A 355 3.63 0.79 -10.90
CA ASP A 355 3.49 1.39 -12.23
C ASP A 355 3.92 0.45 -13.37
N VAL A 356 4.92 -0.41 -13.15
CA VAL A 356 5.36 -1.43 -14.13
C VAL A 356 4.31 -2.52 -14.32
N HIS A 357 3.57 -2.86 -13.26
CA HIS A 357 2.42 -3.77 -13.33
C HIS A 357 1.25 -3.18 -14.14
N HIS A 358 1.29 -1.88 -14.45
CA HIS A 358 0.34 -1.24 -15.36
C HIS A 358 0.99 -0.78 -16.67
N ALA A 359 2.17 -1.31 -17.02
CA ALA A 359 2.82 -0.91 -18.26
C ALA A 359 2.03 -1.40 -19.49
N ALA A 360 1.80 -0.48 -20.44
CA ALA A 360 1.15 -0.78 -21.72
C ALA A 360 1.89 -1.86 -22.51
N GLU A 361 3.21 -1.88 -22.39
CA GLU A 361 4.06 -2.89 -23.00
C GLU A 361 3.97 -4.22 -22.24
N VAL A 362 3.31 -5.19 -22.87
CA VAL A 362 3.07 -6.54 -22.34
C VAL A 362 4.34 -7.23 -21.82
N ARG A 363 5.50 -6.93 -22.42
CA ARG A 363 6.80 -7.49 -21.99
C ARG A 363 7.13 -7.09 -20.55
N PHE A 364 6.85 -5.84 -20.13
CA PHE A 364 7.13 -5.38 -18.77
C PHE A 364 6.08 -5.88 -17.78
N PHE A 365 4.80 -5.88 -18.20
CA PHE A 365 3.70 -6.42 -17.41
C PHE A 365 3.94 -7.87 -16.99
N SER A 366 4.22 -8.75 -17.96
CA SER A 366 4.34 -10.19 -17.70
C SER A 366 5.54 -10.57 -16.83
N VAL A 367 6.61 -9.77 -16.88
CA VAL A 367 7.79 -9.94 -16.02
C VAL A 367 7.48 -9.43 -14.62
N SER A 368 6.88 -8.24 -14.49
CA SER A 368 6.43 -7.68 -13.21
C SER A 368 5.54 -8.65 -12.44
N ASP A 369 4.60 -9.29 -13.13
CA ASP A 369 3.66 -10.22 -12.51
C ASP A 369 4.33 -11.49 -11.96
N LYS A 370 5.40 -11.97 -12.61
CA LYS A 370 6.12 -13.20 -12.23
C LYS A 370 7.26 -12.93 -11.23
N GLU A 371 7.88 -11.76 -11.33
CA GLU A 371 9.05 -11.36 -10.54
C GLU A 371 8.72 -10.26 -9.52
N TRP A 372 7.45 -10.13 -9.14
CA TRP A 372 6.95 -9.09 -8.24
C TRP A 372 7.73 -8.95 -6.92
N ALA A 373 8.28 -10.05 -6.40
CA ALA A 373 9.12 -10.03 -5.19
C ALA A 373 10.41 -9.17 -5.35
N ASN A 374 10.77 -8.85 -6.60
CA ASN A 374 11.90 -8.04 -7.04
C ASN A 374 11.44 -6.80 -7.84
N ALA A 375 10.19 -6.35 -7.70
CA ALA A 375 9.63 -5.27 -8.53
C ALA A 375 10.51 -4.01 -8.67
N PRO A 376 11.24 -3.51 -7.65
CA PRO A 376 12.17 -2.40 -7.83
C PRO A 376 13.25 -2.63 -8.90
N TYR A 377 13.76 -3.86 -8.97
CA TYR A 377 14.77 -4.25 -9.96
C TYR A 377 14.14 -4.50 -11.34
N VAL A 378 12.95 -5.10 -11.39
CA VAL A 378 12.18 -5.25 -12.64
C VAL A 378 11.90 -3.88 -13.26
N ARG A 379 11.51 -2.90 -12.44
CA ARG A 379 11.29 -1.52 -12.89
C ARG A 379 12.56 -0.87 -13.41
N ARG A 380 13.67 -1.00 -12.68
CA ARG A 380 14.96 -0.50 -13.13
C ARG A 380 15.32 -1.08 -14.50
N ASP A 381 15.16 -2.39 -14.67
CA ASP A 381 15.50 -3.05 -15.93
C ASP A 381 14.58 -2.59 -17.07
N ALA A 382 13.30 -2.33 -16.79
CA ALA A 382 12.38 -1.73 -17.76
C ALA A 382 12.81 -0.31 -18.17
N VAL A 383 13.22 0.54 -17.20
CA VAL A 383 13.77 1.88 -17.49
C VAL A 383 15.05 1.79 -18.33
N ASN A 384 15.97 0.89 -17.98
CA ASN A 384 17.21 0.67 -18.73
C ASN A 384 16.96 0.17 -20.17
N GLN A 385 15.81 -0.45 -20.42
CA GLN A 385 15.36 -0.89 -21.75
C GLN A 385 14.58 0.21 -22.51
N GLY A 386 14.51 1.44 -21.98
CA GLY A 386 13.84 2.58 -22.59
C GLY A 386 12.39 2.79 -22.15
N GLY A 387 11.91 2.05 -21.13
CA GLY A 387 10.58 2.26 -20.55
C GLY A 387 10.47 3.62 -19.86
N VAL A 388 9.40 4.36 -20.17
CA VAL A 388 9.15 5.70 -19.60
C VAL A 388 8.11 5.61 -18.47
N PHE A 389 8.55 5.95 -17.26
CA PHE A 389 7.73 5.90 -16.06
C PHE A 389 7.79 7.21 -15.28
N LYS A 390 6.68 7.62 -14.68
CA LYS A 390 6.64 8.76 -13.75
C LYS A 390 7.14 8.33 -12.37
N GLU A 391 7.73 9.26 -11.62
CA GLU A 391 8.20 9.02 -10.25
C GLU A 391 7.66 10.10 -9.32
N ASN A 392 7.09 9.68 -8.20
CA ASN A 392 6.73 10.54 -7.09
C ASN A 392 7.60 10.18 -5.88
N TRP A 393 8.18 11.18 -5.22
CA TRP A 393 9.07 11.00 -4.09
C TRP A 393 8.47 11.59 -2.80
N GLY A 394 8.34 10.75 -1.78
CA GLY A 394 7.76 11.10 -0.49
C GLY A 394 6.22 11.05 -0.49
N ILE A 395 5.67 11.08 0.72
CA ILE A 395 4.22 10.94 0.96
C ILE A 395 3.40 12.04 0.26
N LYS A 396 3.91 13.27 0.29
CA LYS A 396 3.20 14.44 -0.24
C LYS A 396 3.02 14.34 -1.74
N ASP A 397 4.09 14.17 -2.50
CA ASP A 397 4.02 14.15 -3.97
C ASP A 397 3.30 12.90 -4.47
N THR A 398 3.48 11.78 -3.76
CA THR A 398 2.78 10.52 -4.04
C THR A 398 1.26 10.64 -3.93
N ILE A 399 0.74 11.41 -2.97
CA ILE A 399 -0.70 11.66 -2.80
C ILE A 399 -1.19 12.84 -3.65
N GLU A 400 -0.43 13.92 -3.70
CA GLU A 400 -0.81 15.13 -4.44
C GLU A 400 -0.89 14.89 -5.95
N HIS A 401 -0.16 13.92 -6.48
CA HIS A 401 -0.30 13.47 -7.86
C HIS A 401 -1.76 13.13 -8.25
N SER A 402 -2.51 12.47 -7.38
CA SER A 402 -3.94 12.17 -7.62
C SER A 402 -4.84 13.37 -7.34
N PHE A 403 -4.48 14.21 -6.35
CA PHE A 403 -5.21 15.47 -6.10
C PHE A 403 -5.08 16.49 -7.23
N ILE A 404 -3.91 16.57 -7.86
CA ILE A 404 -3.67 17.43 -9.03
C ILE A 404 -4.53 16.94 -10.19
N ALA A 405 -4.61 15.62 -10.41
CA ALA A 405 -5.49 15.05 -11.41
C ALA A 405 -6.97 15.41 -11.14
N LEU A 406 -7.49 15.20 -9.92
CA LEU A 406 -8.87 15.59 -9.56
C LEU A 406 -9.15 17.09 -9.75
N LYS A 407 -8.18 17.94 -9.36
CA LYS A 407 -8.30 19.39 -9.52
C LYS A 407 -8.42 19.80 -10.99
N SER A 408 -7.82 19.04 -11.89
CA SER A 408 -7.82 19.34 -13.33
C SER A 408 -9.13 18.98 -14.04
N ILE A 409 -9.96 18.14 -13.42
CA ILE A 409 -11.30 17.78 -13.90
C ILE A 409 -12.22 19.00 -13.67
N ARG A 410 -12.80 19.53 -14.74
CA ARG A 410 -13.66 20.72 -14.74
C ARG A 410 -15.12 20.38 -14.50
#